data_AF-A0A2N5H301-F1
#
_entry.id   AF-A0A2N5H301-F1
#
_cell.length_a   1.000
_cell.length_b   1.000
_cell.length_c   1.000
_cell.angle_alpha   90.00
_cell.angle_beta   90.00
_cell.angle_gamma   90.00
#
_symmetry.space_group_name_H-M   'P 1'
#
loop_
_entity.id
_entity.type
_entity.pdbx_description
1 polymer ?
#
loop_
_entity_poly.entity_id
_entity_poly.type
_entity_poly.pdbx_seq_one_letter_code
_entity_poly.pdbx_strand_id
1 'polypeptide(L)' 'MSRQDLSGVPIVDTIVAKQIFQVIKALKLLGVNAVITGIRPEIAQTMVALGLDFHAIKAYAILRQALNDFK' A
#
# COMPACT_ATOMS: atom_id res chain seq x y z
N MET A 1 16.80 -27.54 -18.95
CA MET A 1 16.10 -26.93 -17.81
C MET A 1 16.17 -25.43 -18.01
N SER A 2 15.03 -24.79 -18.28
CA SER A 2 14.93 -23.45 -18.86
C SER A 2 15.23 -22.37 -17.81
N ARG A 3 15.88 -21.32 -18.29
CA ARG A 3 16.35 -20.10 -17.62
C ARG A 3 15.17 -19.24 -17.14
N GLN A 4 14.39 -19.75 -16.20
CA GLN A 4 13.21 -19.09 -15.65
C GLN A 4 13.20 -19.21 -14.13
N ASP A 5 14.33 -18.93 -13.50
CA ASP A 5 14.48 -19.00 -12.06
C ASP A 5 14.43 -17.58 -11.44
N LEU A 6 13.25 -17.27 -10.87
CA LEU A 6 13.09 -16.67 -9.53
C LEU A 6 13.23 -15.14 -9.28
N SER A 7 13.39 -14.24 -10.25
CA SER A 7 13.74 -12.84 -9.90
C SER A 7 12.68 -11.72 -10.01
N GLY A 8 11.45 -11.97 -10.45
CA GLY A 8 10.64 -10.86 -11.01
C GLY A 8 9.66 -10.13 -10.10
N VAL A 9 8.94 -10.84 -9.22
CA VAL A 9 7.61 -10.36 -8.77
C VAL A 9 7.52 -10.11 -7.25
N PRO A 10 8.01 -10.98 -6.35
CA PRO A 10 7.82 -10.75 -4.90
C PRO A 10 8.71 -9.66 -4.30
N ILE A 11 9.92 -9.47 -4.85
CA ILE A 11 10.91 -8.50 -4.32
C ILE A 11 10.53 -7.07 -4.72
N VAL A 12 10.07 -6.90 -5.97
CA VAL A 12 9.62 -5.59 -6.48
C VAL A 12 8.44 -5.09 -5.66
N ASP A 13 7.49 -5.98 -5.34
CA ASP A 13 6.32 -5.66 -4.52
C ASP A 13 6.72 -5.15 -3.12
N THR A 14 7.77 -5.72 -2.52
CA THR A 14 8.29 -5.29 -1.21
C THR A 14 8.93 -3.90 -1.27
N ILE A 15 9.68 -3.60 -2.33
CA ILE A 15 10.33 -2.30 -2.52
C ILE A 15 9.27 -1.20 -2.73
N VAL A 16 8.26 -1.47 -3.55
CA VAL A 16 7.14 -0.55 -3.79
C VAL A 16 6.34 -0.32 -2.51
N ALA A 17 6.01 -1.38 -1.77
CA ALA A 17 5.33 -1.28 -0.47
C ALA A 17 6.10 -0.39 0.52
N LYS A 18 7.43 -0.53 0.59
CA LYS A 18 8.29 0.29 1.47
C LYS A 18 8.29 1.76 1.08
N GLN A 19 8.29 2.09 -0.22
CA GLN A 19 8.22 3.48 -0.68
C GLN A 19 6.87 4.12 -0.35
N ILE A 20 5.77 3.41 -0.64
CA ILE A 20 4.42 3.88 -0.29
C ILE A 20 4.32 4.08 1.22
N PHE A 21 4.85 3.14 2.02
CA PHE A 21 4.91 3.26 3.47
C PHE A 21 5.58 4.56 3.94
N GLN A 22 6.74 4.91 3.38
CA GLN A 22 7.45 6.14 3.71
C GLN A 22 6.65 7.39 3.34
N VAL A 23 6.00 7.40 2.17
CA VAL A 23 5.15 8.52 1.73
C VAL A 23 3.99 8.75 2.69
N ILE A 24 3.27 7.69 3.07
CA ILE A 24 2.16 7.83 4.02
C ILE A 24 2.65 8.32 5.38
N LYS A 25 3.80 7.82 5.84
CA LYS A 25 4.38 8.27 7.11
C LYS A 25 4.71 9.76 7.08
N ALA A 26 5.23 10.26 5.96
CA ALA A 26 5.47 11.69 5.77
C ALA A 26 4.16 12.50 5.76
N LEU A 27 3.13 12.03 5.05
CA LEU A 27 1.80 12.68 5.04
C LEU A 27 1.18 12.73 6.45
N LYS A 28 1.34 11.67 7.25
CA LYS A 28 0.89 11.63 8.64
C LYS A 28 1.59 12.66 9.53
N LEU A 29 2.90 12.87 9.34
CA LEU A 29 3.66 13.93 10.04
C LEU A 29 3.16 15.34 9.67
N LEU A 30 2.62 15.51 8.47
CA LEU A 30 2.00 16.76 8.00
C LEU A 30 0.52 16.90 8.41
N GLY A 31 -0.04 15.94 9.15
CA GLY A 31 -1.46 15.93 9.52
C GLY A 31 -2.42 15.66 8.35
N VAL A 32 -1.90 15.13 7.23
CA VAL A 32 -2.71 14.84 6.04
C VAL A 32 -3.25 13.42 6.11
N ASN A 33 -4.58 13.29 6.00
CA ASN A 33 -5.26 12.00 5.90
C ASN A 33 -5.15 11.47 4.47
N ALA A 34 -4.29 10.48 4.26
CA ALA A 34 -4.13 9.83 2.97
C ALA A 34 -5.19 8.73 2.77
N VAL A 35 -5.76 8.66 1.58
CA VAL A 35 -6.64 7.57 1.16
C VAL A 35 -5.99 6.82 -0.01
N ILE A 36 -5.83 5.52 0.16
CA ILE A 36 -5.19 4.65 -0.84
C ILE A 36 -6.24 3.75 -1.46
N THR A 37 -6.26 3.72 -2.80
CA THR A 37 -7.20 2.89 -3.55
C THR A 37 -6.50 2.06 -4.61
N GLY A 38 -7.03 0.88 -4.93
CA GLY A 38 -6.52 0.05 -6.03
C GLY A 38 -5.18 -0.64 -5.73
N ILE A 39 -4.79 -0.77 -4.47
CA ILE A 39 -3.61 -1.56 -4.10
C ILE A 39 -3.91 -3.04 -4.21
N ARG A 40 -2.94 -3.81 -4.71
CA ARG A 40 -3.02 -5.27 -4.69
C ARG A 40 -3.04 -5.77 -3.25
N PRO A 41 -3.83 -6.81 -2.93
CA PRO A 41 -3.87 -7.39 -1.60
C PRO A 41 -2.48 -7.76 -1.04
N GLU A 42 -1.59 -8.29 -1.89
CA GLU A 42 -0.21 -8.63 -1.49
C GLU A 42 0.59 -7.42 -0.97
N ILE A 43 0.44 -6.26 -1.63
CA ILE A 43 1.09 -5.00 -1.24
C ILE A 43 0.51 -4.49 0.08
N ALA A 44 -0.82 -4.55 0.22
CA ALA A 44 -1.50 -4.16 1.45
C ALA A 44 -1.01 -4.98 2.65
N GLN A 45 -0.92 -6.30 2.50
CA GLN A 45 -0.40 -7.21 3.54
C GLN A 45 1.06 -6.91 3.89
N THR A 46 1.90 -6.64 2.89
CA THR A 46 3.30 -6.25 3.12
C THR A 46 3.38 -4.95 3.91
N MET A 47 2.54 -3.96 3.60
CA MET A 47 2.48 -2.70 4.33
C MET A 47 2.03 -2.89 5.79
N VAL A 48 1.05 -3.75 6.06
CA VAL A 48 0.68 -4.15 7.44
C VAL A 48 1.87 -4.78 8.15
N ALA A 49 2.56 -5.73 7.51
CA ALA A 49 3.70 -6.43 8.07
C ALA A 49 4.90 -5.50 8.37
N LEU A 50 5.06 -4.43 7.59
CA LEU A 50 6.07 -3.38 7.80
C LEU A 50 5.68 -2.38 8.91
N GLY A 51 4.51 -2.52 9.51
CA GLY A 51 4.04 -1.70 10.63
C GLY A 51 3.15 -0.52 10.22
N LEU A 52 2.51 -0.57 9.05
CA LEU A 52 1.48 0.40 8.69
C LEU A 52 0.20 0.06 9.42
N ASP A 53 -0.21 0.99 10.28
CA ASP A 53 -1.51 0.90 10.92
C ASP A 53 -2.59 1.52 10.03
N PHE A 54 -3.37 0.67 9.39
CA PHE A 54 -4.53 1.07 8.59
C PHE A 54 -5.68 1.64 9.44
N HIS A 55 -5.66 1.54 10.78
CA HIS A 55 -6.61 2.32 11.60
C HIS A 55 -6.39 3.83 11.45
N ALA A 56 -5.17 4.27 11.14
CA ALA A 56 -4.86 5.68 10.89
C ALA A 56 -5.04 6.09 9.42
N ILE A 57 -5.27 5.15 8.50
CA ILE A 57 -5.24 5.36 7.05
C ILE A 57 -6.40 4.61 6.42
N LYS A 58 -7.43 5.33 5.95
CA LYS A 58 -8.55 4.71 5.24
C LYS A 58 -8.06 4.16 3.88
N ALA A 59 -8.10 2.85 3.71
CA ALA A 59 -7.75 2.18 2.46
C ALA A 59 -8.99 1.53 1.84
N TYR A 60 -9.12 1.65 0.52
CA TYR A 60 -10.24 1.10 -0.24
C TYR A 60 -9.74 0.20 -1.36
N ALA A 61 -10.50 -0.84 -1.70
CA ALA A 61 -10.15 -1.68 -2.84
C ALA A 61 -10.31 -0.90 -4.16
N ILE A 62 -11.28 0.02 -4.22
CA ILE A 62 -11.61 0.79 -5.44
C ILE A 62 -11.95 2.25 -5.13
N LEU A 63 -11.68 3.14 -6.10
CA LEU A 63 -11.97 4.58 -6.00
C LEU A 63 -13.43 4.87 -5.64
N ARG A 64 -14.37 4.08 -6.18
CA ARG A 64 -15.81 4.26 -5.92
C ARG A 64 -16.17 4.06 -4.43
N GLN A 65 -15.47 3.16 -3.73
CA GLN A 65 -15.66 2.98 -2.29
C GLN A 65 -15.12 4.19 -1.52
N ALA A 66 -13.97 4.73 -1.92
CA ALA A 66 -13.41 5.94 -1.31
C ALA A 66 -14.36 7.13 -1.45
N LEU A 67 -14.91 7.36 -2.65
CA LEU A 67 -15.82 8.47 -2.91
C LEU A 67 -17.12 8.41 -2.10
N ASN A 68 -17.63 7.21 -1.80
CA ASN A 68 -18.84 7.07 -0.98
C ASN A 68 -18.62 7.40 0.50
N ASP A 69 -17.39 7.28 1.01
CA ASP A 69 -17.06 7.57 2.41
C ASP A 69 -16.73 9.05 2.67
N PHE A 70 -16.40 9.81 1.61
CA PHE A 70 -16.21 11.27 1.69
C PHE A 70 -17.53 12.07 1.61
N LYS A 71 -18.67 11.38 1.49
CA LYS A 71 -20.00 11.99 1.34
C LYS A 71 -20.73 12.03 2.67
#